data_AF-A0A538T655-F1
#
_entry.id   AF-A0A538T655-F1
#
_cell.length_a   1.000
_cell.length_b   1.000
_cell.length_c   1.000
_cell.angle_alpha   90.00
_cell.angle_beta   90.00
_cell.angle_gamma   90.00
#
_symmetry.space_group_name_H-M   'P 1'
#
loop_
_entity.id
_entity.type
_entity.pdbx_description
1 polymer ?
#
loop_
_entity_poly.entity_id
_entity_poly.type
_entity_poly.pdbx_seq_one_letter_code
_entity_poly.pdbx_strand_id
1 'polypeptide(L)'
;MWILKNLAWLLVMIVVVGFAVLNVNGRVTEIRLPGATYVDLPLTVILFAAFALGMFLAFILTSIHYLKGRAAMGRLARENQSLKEELRSLRNLPLEDLRIDEKQGGED
;
A
#
# COMPACT_ATOMS: atom_id res chain seq x y z
N MET A 1 -11.85 12.14 -1.33
CA MET A 1 -11.93 12.59 -2.74
C MET A 1 -10.55 12.93 -3.25
N TRP A 2 -10.23 12.62 -4.52
CA TRP A 2 -8.91 12.87 -5.13
C TRP A 2 -8.47 14.34 -5.01
N ILE A 3 -9.42 15.27 -5.16
CA ILE A 3 -9.17 16.71 -5.07
C ILE A 3 -8.70 17.16 -3.68
N LEU A 4 -9.34 16.69 -2.59
CA LEU A 4 -8.96 17.03 -1.22
C LEU A 4 -7.55 16.51 -0.88
N LYS A 5 -7.22 15.31 -1.35
CA LYS A 5 -5.89 14.72 -1.15
C LYS A 5 -4.81 15.56 -1.84
N ASN A 6 -5.06 16.00 -3.07
CA ASN A 6 -4.12 16.84 -3.80
C ASN A 6 -3.98 18.24 -3.18
N LEU A 7 -5.09 18.82 -2.71
CA LEU A 7 -5.08 20.10 -2.00
C LEU A 7 -4.26 20.03 -0.70
N ALA A 8 -4.40 18.94 0.05
CA ALA A 8 -3.59 18.71 1.24
C ALA A 8 -2.09 18.61 0.92
N TRP A 9 -1.72 17.88 -0.14
CA TRP A 9 -0.32 17.82 -0.60
C TRP A 9 0.23 19.17 -1.06
N LEU A 10 -0.59 19.97 -1.74
CA LEU A 10 -0.22 21.33 -2.12
C LEU A 10 0.04 22.21 -0.90
N LEU A 11 -0.84 22.16 0.11
CA LEU A 11 -0.66 22.90 1.36
C LEU A 11 0.62 22.49 2.08
N VAL A 12 0.90 21.19 2.17
CA VAL A 12 2.15 20.68 2.75
C VAL A 12 3.36 21.23 1.98
N MET A 13 3.32 21.22 0.65
CA MET A 13 4.40 21.77 -0.18
C MET A 13 4.62 23.26 0.10
N ILE A 14 3.55 24.06 0.14
CA ILE A 14 3.62 25.50 0.42
C ILE A 14 4.23 25.75 1.80
N VAL A 15 3.83 24.98 2.82
CA VAL A 15 4.37 25.10 4.17
C VAL A 15 5.86 24.76 4.20
N VAL A 16 6.28 23.66 3.57
CA VAL A 16 7.69 23.24 3.55
C VAL A 16 8.56 24.26 2.81
N VAL A 17 8.13 24.69 1.62
CA VAL A 17 8.87 25.69 0.83
C VAL A 17 8.88 27.04 1.52
N GLY A 18 7.73 27.49 2.03
CA GLY A 18 7.61 28.75 2.77
C GLY A 18 8.50 28.77 4.00
N PHE A 19 8.51 27.68 4.79
CA PHE A 19 9.40 27.53 5.93
C PHE A 19 10.88 27.58 5.51
N ALA A 20 11.26 26.90 4.42
CA ALA A 20 12.63 26.93 3.92
C ALA A 20 13.08 28.35 3.49
N VAL A 21 12.21 29.09 2.79
CA VAL A 21 12.49 30.47 2.37
C VAL A 21 12.63 31.40 3.57
N LEU A 22 11.72 31.31 4.54
CA LEU A 22 11.77 32.13 5.76
C LEU A 22 13.03 31.88 6.60
N ASN A 23 13.64 30.70 6.45
CA ASN A 23 14.82 30.27 7.18
C ASN A 23 16.09 30.19 6.30
N VAL A 24 16.11 30.86 5.14
CA VAL A 24 17.21 30.74 4.17
C VAL A 24 18.57 31.18 4.72
N ASN A 25 18.58 32.19 5.60
CA ASN A 25 19.77 32.71 6.26
C ASN A 25 20.09 31.99 7.57
N GLY A 26 19.25 31.04 7.99
CA GLY A 26 19.49 30.23 9.19
C GLY A 26 20.73 29.36 9.00
N ARG A 27 21.54 29.27 10.06
CA ARG A 27 22.73 28.40 10.10
C ARG A 27 22.66 27.50 11.32
N VAL A 28 23.20 26.29 11.18
CA VAL A 28 23.32 25.33 12.26
C VAL A 28 24.78 25.29 12.68
N THR A 29 25.01 25.58 13.96
CA THR A 29 26.34 25.69 14.55
C THR A 29 27.13 24.40 14.40
N GLU A 30 26.51 23.26 14.73
CA GLU A 30 27.18 21.97 14.74
C GLU A 30 26.19 20.83 14.51
N ILE A 31 26.58 19.87 13.67
CA ILE A 31 25.95 18.56 13.53
C ILE A 31 27.02 17.50 13.72
N ARG A 32 26.75 16.56 14.63
CA ARG A 32 27.60 15.40 14.88
C ARG A 32 26.97 14.17 14.22
N LEU A 33 27.61 13.68 13.19
CA LEU A 33 27.30 12.40 12.56
C LEU A 33 28.34 11.34 12.97
N PRO A 34 28.01 10.04 12.88
CA PRO A 34 29.00 9.00 13.15
C PRO A 34 30.25 9.19 12.29
N GLY A 35 31.39 9.47 12.92
CA GLY A 35 32.68 9.65 12.26
C GLY A 35 32.93 11.03 11.64
N ALA A 36 32.01 11.99 11.73
CA ALA A 36 32.22 13.34 11.18
C ALA A 36 31.41 14.40 11.92
N THR A 37 32.05 15.55 12.17
CA THR A 37 31.38 16.75 12.69
C THR A 37 31.36 17.80 11.60
N TYR A 38 30.17 18.32 11.31
CA TYR A 38 29.97 19.39 10.34
C TYR A 38 29.58 20.65 11.10
N VAL A 39 30.25 21.77 10.81
CA VAL A 39 30.03 23.06 11.48
C VAL A 39 29.55 24.12 10.49
N ASP A 40 28.78 25.06 11.01
CA ASP A 40 28.32 26.26 10.29
C ASP A 40 27.61 25.97 8.95
N LEU A 41 26.66 25.03 8.96
CA LEU A 41 25.92 24.64 7.75
C LEU A 41 24.66 25.49 7.56
N PRO A 42 24.26 25.76 6.31
CA PRO A 42 22.95 26.33 6.03
C PRO A 42 21.83 25.43 6.55
N LEU A 43 20.91 26.00 7.31
CA LEU A 43 19.75 25.29 7.88
C LEU A 43 18.89 24.65 6.78
N THR A 44 18.82 25.29 5.61
CA THR A 44 18.09 24.79 4.43
C THR A 44 18.62 23.45 3.93
N VAL A 45 19.95 23.23 3.97
CA VAL A 45 20.56 21.96 3.54
C VAL A 45 20.15 20.83 4.47
N ILE A 46 20.15 21.09 5.77
CA ILE A 46 19.81 20.11 6.81
C ILE A 46 18.32 19.78 6.76
N LEU A 47 17.49 20.82 6.62
CA LEU A 47 16.05 20.67 6.46
C LEU A 47 15.71 19.84 5.23
N PHE A 48 16.37 20.13 4.10
CA PHE A 48 16.19 19.36 2.87
C PHE A 48 16.61 17.89 3.07
N ALA A 49 17.77 17.64 3.68
CA ALA A 49 18.25 16.28 3.95
C ALA A 49 17.28 15.50 4.85
N ALA A 50 16.78 16.12 5.92
CA ALA A 50 15.80 15.52 6.82
C ALA A 50 14.47 15.22 6.10
N PHE A 51 13.98 16.16 5.27
CA PHE A 51 12.76 15.98 4.48
C PHE A 51 12.92 14.85 3.45
N ALA A 52 14.04 14.83 2.73
CA ALA A 52 14.35 13.79 1.75
C ALA A 52 14.44 12.41 2.39
N LEU A 53 15.07 12.30 3.56
CA LEU A 53 15.18 11.04 4.31
C LEU A 53 13.82 10.56 4.80
N GLY A 54 12.98 11.47 5.32
CA GLY A 54 11.60 11.16 5.69
C GLY A 54 10.76 10.69 4.51
N MET A 55 10.87 11.37 3.36
CA MET A 55 10.19 10.97 2.12
C MET A 55 10.65 9.60 1.64
N PHE A 56 11.95 9.33 1.69
CA PHE A 56 12.53 8.04 1.28
C PHE A 56 12.04 6.90 2.19
N LEU A 57 12.01 7.10 3.50
CA LEU A 57 11.44 6.13 4.45
C LEU A 57 9.95 5.89 4.18
N ALA A 58 9.17 6.95 3.98
CA ALA A 58 7.75 6.85 3.65
C ALA A 58 7.53 6.10 2.33
N PHE A 59 8.38 6.33 1.33
CA PHE A 59 8.34 5.63 0.06
C PHE A 59 8.60 4.13 0.24
N ILE A 60 9.63 3.74 1.01
CA ILE A 60 9.93 2.32 1.29
C ILE A 60 8.74 1.65 1.98
N LEU A 61 8.24 2.25 3.06
CA LEU A 61 7.12 1.68 3.82
C LEU A 61 5.88 1.53 2.95
N THR A 62 5.55 2.58 2.18
CA THR A 62 4.39 2.56 1.28
C THR A 62 4.56 1.52 0.18
N SER A 63 5.75 1.39 -0.39
CA SER A 63 6.06 0.38 -1.41
C SER A 63 5.85 -1.02 -0.87
N ILE A 64 6.37 -1.33 0.32
CA ILE A 64 6.18 -2.65 0.95
C ILE A 64 4.69 -2.94 1.17
N HIS A 65 3.92 -1.97 1.68
CA HIS A 65 2.47 -2.14 1.88
C HIS A 65 1.73 -2.35 0.57
N TYR A 66 2.09 -1.59 -0.47
CA TYR A 66 1.51 -1.72 -1.80
C TYR A 66 1.78 -3.10 -2.40
N LEU A 67 3.02 -3.59 -2.33
CA LEU A 67 3.40 -4.93 -2.83
C LEU A 67 2.64 -6.03 -2.08
N LYS A 68 2.56 -5.95 -0.73
CA LYS A 68 1.79 -6.90 0.07
C LYS A 68 0.30 -6.89 -0.29
N GLY A 69 -0.28 -5.70 -0.44
CA GLY A 69 -1.67 -5.54 -0.86
C GLY A 69 -1.92 -6.16 -2.24
N ARG A 70 -1.01 -5.90 -3.20
CA ARG A 70 -1.10 -6.46 -4.55
C ARG A 70 -1.01 -7.99 -4.55
N ALA A 71 -0.11 -8.56 -3.77
CA ALA A 71 0.01 -10.01 -3.61
C ALA A 71 -1.25 -10.63 -2.99
N ALA A 72 -1.81 -9.99 -1.95
CA ALA A 72 -3.04 -10.43 -1.31
C ALA A 72 -4.24 -10.39 -2.28
N MET A 73 -4.37 -9.35 -3.09
CA MET A 73 -5.41 -9.29 -4.13
C MET A 73 -5.27 -10.42 -5.16
N GLY A 74 -4.03 -10.74 -5.57
CA GLY A 74 -3.78 -11.85 -6.49
C GLY A 74 -4.19 -13.21 -5.89
N ARG A 75 -3.89 -13.44 -4.61
CA ARG A 75 -4.31 -14.65 -3.90
C ARG A 75 -5.83 -14.74 -3.80
N LEU A 76 -6.49 -13.65 -3.37
CA LEU A 76 -7.95 -13.59 -3.24
C LEU A 76 -8.65 -13.84 -4.58
N ALA A 77 -8.11 -13.31 -5.68
CA ALA A 77 -8.69 -13.51 -7.00
C ALA A 77 -8.64 -14.98 -7.44
N ARG A 78 -7.52 -15.67 -7.19
CA ARG A 78 -7.36 -17.11 -7.49
C ARG A 78 -8.28 -17.98 -6.64
N GLU A 79 -8.36 -17.70 -5.34
CA GLU A 79 -9.25 -18.42 -4.42
C GLU A 79 -10.73 -18.24 -4.81
N ASN A 80 -11.12 -17.01 -5.16
CA ASN A 80 -12.48 -16.74 -5.65
C ASN A 80 -12.80 -17.50 -6.94
N GLN A 81 -11.83 -17.64 -7.85
CA GLN A 81 -11.99 -18.42 -9.07
C GLN A 81 -12.15 -19.91 -8.76
N SER A 82 -11.30 -20.48 -7.89
CA SER A 82 -11.38 -21.89 -7.46
C SER A 82 -12.75 -22.20 -6.85
N LEU A 83 -13.22 -21.38 -5.91
CA LEU A 83 -14.51 -21.55 -5.25
C LEU A 83 -15.68 -21.47 -6.24
N LYS A 84 -15.58 -20.61 -7.27
CA LYS A 84 -16.58 -20.54 -8.35
C LYS A 84 -16.58 -21.79 -9.22
N GLU A 85 -15.42 -22.37 -9.48
CA GLU A 85 -15.28 -23.63 -10.24
C GLU A 85 -15.85 -24.81 -9.45
N GLU A 86 -15.58 -24.90 -8.14
CA GLU A 86 -16.17 -25.90 -7.25
C GLU A 86 -17.68 -25.77 -7.14
N LEU A 87 -18.21 -24.55 -6.97
CA LEU A 87 -19.65 -24.34 -6.96
C LEU A 87 -20.31 -24.76 -8.28
N ARG A 88 -19.63 -24.53 -9.40
CA ARG A 88 -20.11 -24.94 -10.73
C ARG A 88 -20.08 -26.45 -10.90
N SER A 89 -19.06 -27.14 -10.38
CA SER A 89 -19.00 -28.60 -10.42
C SER A 89 -20.10 -29.23 -9.57
N LEU A 90 -20.34 -28.71 -8.36
CA LEU A 90 -21.44 -29.15 -7.48
C LEU A 90 -22.81 -28.90 -8.11
N ARG A 91 -23.02 -27.74 -8.76
CA ARG A 91 -24.28 -27.45 -9.45
C ARG A 91 -24.51 -28.34 -10.67
N ASN A 92 -23.42 -28.75 -11.32
CA ASN A 92 -23.46 -29.61 -12.49
C ASN A 92 -23.32 -31.10 -12.13
N LEU A 93 -23.40 -31.47 -10.84
CA LEU A 93 -23.43 -32.87 -10.44
C LEU A 93 -24.64 -33.52 -11.14
N PRO A 94 -24.46 -34.62 -11.89
CA PRO A 94 -25.55 -35.25 -12.61
C PRO A 94 -26.65 -35.64 -11.63
N LEU A 95 -27.89 -35.20 -11.89
CA LEU A 95 -29.09 -35.63 -11.18
C LEU A 95 -29.34 -37.16 -11.32
N GLU A 96 -28.53 -37.88 -12.11
CA GLU A 96 -28.58 -39.33 -12.32
C GLU A 96 -28.39 -40.10 -11.00
N ASP A 97 -27.53 -39.62 -10.09
CA ASP A 97 -27.26 -40.27 -8.80
C ASP A 97 -28.40 -40.06 -7.76
N LEU A 98 -29.32 -39.12 -8.01
CA LEU A 98 -30.48 -38.85 -7.15
C LEU A 98 -31.75 -39.61 -7.60
N ARG A 99 -31.70 -40.37 -8.71
CA ARG A 99 -32.84 -41.18 -9.20
C ARG A 99 -32.80 -42.65 -8.76
N ILE A 100 -31.93 -42.99 -7.79
CA ILE A 100 -31.87 -44.32 -7.20
C ILE A 100 -32.85 -44.36 -6.01
N ASP A 101 -34.15 -44.47 -6.29
CA ASP A 101 -35.15 -45.06 -5.37
C ASP A 101 -36.57 -45.23 -5.95
N GLU A 102 -36.87 -44.77 -7.18
CA GLU A 102 -38.22 -44.95 -7.76
C GLU A 102 -38.46 -46.31 -8.48
N LYS A 103 -37.52 -47.27 -8.43
CA LYS A 103 -37.68 -48.57 -9.12
C LYS A 103 -37.35 -49.81 -8.26
N GLN A 104 -37.82 -49.85 -7.03
CA GLN A 104 -38.06 -51.12 -6.32
C GLN A 104 -39.46 -51.09 -5.70
N GLY A 105 -40.47 -51.19 -6.56
CA GLY A 105 -41.87 -51.17 -6.14
C GLY A 105 -42.79 -51.50 -7.31
N GLY A 106 -42.68 -52.72 -7.84
CA GLY A 106 -43.58 -53.22 -8.88
C GLY A 106 -42.93 -54.29 -9.74
N GLU A 107 -43.21 -55.54 -9.40
CA GLU A 107 -44.03 -56.45 -10.20
C GLU A 107 -43.74 -57.90 -9.76
N ASP A 108 -44.79 -58.45 -9.14
CA ASP A 108 -45.25 -59.84 -8.99
C ASP A 108 -44.49 -60.96 -9.74
#